data_AF-A0A832EL78-F1
#
_entry.id   AF-A0A832EL78-F1
#
_cell.length_a   1.000
_cell.length_b   1.000
_cell.length_c   1.000
_cell.angle_alpha   90.00
_cell.angle_beta   90.00
_cell.angle_gamma   90.00
#
_symmetry.space_group_name_H-M   'P 1'
#
loop_
_entity.id
_entity.type
_entity.pdbx_description
1 polymer ?
#
loop_
_entity_poly.entity_id
_entity_poly.type
_entity_poly.pdbx_seq_one_letter_code
_entity_poly.pdbx_strand_id
1 'polypeptide(L)'
;MTSMLVLGFLLGMRHALEADHVAAVASLTSRNPSLVTAIRQGAVWGMGHSLMLLLFGIVALNLNNTLPGALARGLEAMVGVMLVVLGADVLRRLIRDRIHFHAHRHENGVWHFHAHAHARDHDDGEEHARSKHAHNHPPGFPLRALLIG
;
A
#
# COMPACT_ATOMS: atom_id res chain seq x y z
N MET A 1 -8.98 32.74 1.40
CA MET A 1 -7.71 32.01 1.09
C MET A 1 -7.44 30.91 2.10
N THR A 2 -7.49 31.19 3.41
CA THR A 2 -7.35 30.18 4.48
C THR A 2 -8.33 29.01 4.34
N SER A 3 -9.60 29.27 4.01
CA SER A 3 -10.61 28.20 3.83
C SER A 3 -10.27 27.23 2.69
N MET A 4 -9.64 27.70 1.62
CA MET A 4 -9.22 26.84 0.50
C MET A 4 -8.01 25.96 0.89
N LEU A 5 -7.08 26.50 1.68
CA LEU A 5 -5.94 25.73 2.20
C LEU A 5 -6.40 24.65 3.18
N VAL A 6 -7.34 24.99 4.07
CA VAL A 6 -7.93 24.01 5.00
C VAL A 6 -8.67 22.93 4.22
N LEU A 7 -9.51 23.29 3.24
CA LEU A 7 -10.22 22.32 2.42
C LEU A 7 -9.26 21.40 1.66
N GLY A 8 -8.24 21.97 1.00
CA GLY A 8 -7.22 21.19 0.30
C GLY A 8 -6.46 20.25 1.21
N PHE A 9 -6.11 20.70 2.42
CA PHE A 9 -5.47 19.86 3.44
C PHE A 9 -6.37 18.71 3.89
N LEU A 10 -7.65 18.98 4.19
CA LEU A 10 -8.61 17.95 4.58
C LEU A 10 -8.83 16.90 3.47
N LEU A 11 -8.91 17.35 2.21
CA LEU A 11 -9.02 16.46 1.05
C LEU A 11 -7.76 15.60 0.88
N GLY A 12 -6.57 16.19 1.06
CA GLY A 12 -5.31 15.46 1.04
C GLY A 12 -5.22 14.41 2.15
N MET A 13 -5.66 14.74 3.37
CA MET A 13 -5.72 13.76 4.47
C MET A 13 -6.69 12.61 4.16
N ARG A 14 -7.87 12.90 3.59
CA ARG A 14 -8.80 11.85 3.18
C ARG A 14 -8.16 10.91 2.16
N HIS A 15 -7.49 11.46 1.15
CA HIS A 15 -6.82 10.68 0.12
C HIS A 15 -5.71 9.81 0.70
N ALA A 16 -4.87 10.36 1.59
CA ALA A 16 -3.81 9.59 2.25
C ALA A 16 -4.34 8.43 3.14
N LEU A 17 -5.61 8.48 3.55
CA LEU A 17 -6.28 7.44 4.33
C LEU A 17 -7.06 6.43 3.48
N GLU A 18 -6.92 6.47 2.15
CA GLU A 18 -7.49 5.46 1.26
C GLU A 18 -6.86 4.09 1.47
N ALA A 19 -7.62 3.03 1.18
CA ALA A 19 -7.28 1.67 1.57
C ALA A 19 -5.96 1.18 0.96
N ASP A 20 -5.65 1.64 -0.25
CA ASP A 20 -4.41 1.36 -0.97
C ASP A 20 -3.18 2.01 -0.29
N HIS A 21 -3.30 3.27 0.15
CA HIS A 21 -2.25 4.00 0.85
C HIS A 21 -1.97 3.37 2.22
N VAL A 22 -3.04 3.07 2.96
CA VAL A 22 -2.94 2.38 4.25
C VAL A 22 -2.32 1.00 4.08
N ALA A 23 -2.73 0.23 3.06
CA ALA A 23 -2.15 -1.08 2.78
C ALA A 23 -0.66 -0.99 2.38
N ALA A 24 -0.28 0.00 1.57
CA ALA A 24 1.10 0.23 1.16
C ALA A 24 1.99 0.54 2.37
N VAL A 25 1.61 1.52 3.20
CA VAL A 25 2.35 1.90 4.41
C VAL A 25 2.37 0.76 5.43
N ALA A 26 1.25 0.07 5.64
CA ALA A 26 1.18 -1.10 6.53
C ALA A 26 2.13 -2.22 6.06
N SER A 27 2.21 -2.48 4.76
CA SER A 27 3.15 -3.47 4.21
C SER A 27 4.62 -3.07 4.41
N LEU A 28 4.95 -1.78 4.25
CA LEU A 28 6.30 -1.23 4.44
C LEU A 28 6.73 -1.25 5.91
N THR A 29 5.80 -1.00 6.83
CA THR A 29 6.04 -0.92 8.27
C THR A 29 5.93 -2.27 8.98
N SER A 30 5.20 -3.25 8.43
CA SER A 30 5.01 -4.60 9.00
C SER A 30 6.30 -5.32 9.41
N ARG A 31 7.45 -4.93 8.83
CA ARG A 31 8.77 -5.51 9.10
C ARG A 31 9.49 -4.94 10.33
N ASN A 32 9.12 -3.75 10.81
CA ASN A 32 9.79 -3.08 11.93
C ASN A 32 8.75 -2.54 12.93
N PRO A 33 8.69 -3.06 14.17
CA PRO A 33 7.63 -2.72 15.14
C PRO A 33 7.76 -1.32 15.76
N SER A 34 8.71 -0.49 15.32
CA SER A 34 8.96 0.83 15.91
C SER A 34 8.16 1.93 15.22
N LEU A 35 7.39 2.70 16.00
CA LEU A 35 6.57 3.81 15.53
C LEU A 35 7.41 4.90 14.84
N VAL A 36 8.64 5.14 15.31
CA VAL A 36 9.57 6.10 14.70
C VAL A 36 9.99 5.64 13.30
N THR A 37 10.24 4.33 13.11
CA THR A 37 10.54 3.77 11.80
C THR A 37 9.35 3.87 10.86
N ALA A 38 8.14 3.62 11.37
CA ALA A 38 6.89 3.75 10.61
C ALA A 38 6.69 5.18 10.09
N ILE A 39 6.82 6.18 10.97
CA ILE A 39 6.70 7.60 10.59
C ILE A 39 7.75 7.97 9.55
N ARG A 40 9.01 7.55 9.73
CA ARG A 40 10.08 7.83 8.77
C ARG A 40 9.80 7.21 7.40
N GLN A 41 9.36 5.95 7.36
CA GLN A 41 9.01 5.27 6.11
C GLN A 41 7.83 5.95 5.41
N GLY A 42 6.77 6.27 6.15
CA GLY A 42 5.60 6.97 5.63
C GLY A 42 5.95 8.37 5.10
N ALA A 43 6.79 9.13 5.80
CA ALA A 43 7.21 10.46 5.37
C ALA A 43 8.06 10.43 4.09
N VAL A 44 9.02 9.50 4.00
CA VAL A 44 9.86 9.35 2.80
C VAL A 44 9.04 8.86 1.61
N TRP A 45 8.09 7.96 1.84
CA TRP A 45 7.15 7.50 0.81
C TRP A 45 6.24 8.63 0.31
N GLY A 46 5.60 9.38 1.22
CA GLY A 46 4.76 10.52 0.84
C GLY A 46 5.53 11.62 0.09
N MET A 47 6.82 11.78 0.40
CA MET A 47 7.69 12.71 -0.34
C MET A 47 7.94 12.26 -1.78
N GLY A 48 8.22 10.96 -2.00
CA GLY A 48 8.35 10.38 -3.34
C GLY A 48 7.07 10.58 -4.15
N HIS A 49 5.93 10.26 -3.53
CA HIS A 49 4.62 10.39 -4.14
C HIS A 49 4.29 11.82 -4.55
N SER A 50 4.52 12.77 -3.64
CA SER A 50 4.33 14.20 -3.93
C SER A 50 5.23 14.67 -5.07
N LEU A 51 6.47 14.18 -5.13
CA LEU A 51 7.42 14.53 -6.19
C LEU A 51 6.95 13.99 -7.55
N MET A 52 6.47 12.75 -7.61
CA MET A 52 5.91 12.18 -8.85
C MET A 52 4.68 12.96 -9.31
N LEU A 53 3.73 13.24 -8.41
CA LEU A 53 2.56 14.06 -8.73
C LEU A 53 2.95 15.46 -9.22
N LEU A 54 3.96 16.09 -8.61
CA LEU A 54 4.44 17.39 -9.03
C LEU A 54 5.07 17.33 -10.42
N LEU A 55 5.95 16.35 -10.68
CA LEU A 55 6.62 16.20 -11.98
C LEU A 55 5.61 15.93 -13.10
N PHE A 56 4.79 14.89 -12.95
CA PHE A 56 3.79 14.55 -13.96
C PHE A 56 2.69 15.61 -14.07
N GLY A 57 2.31 16.25 -12.97
CA GLY A 57 1.37 17.36 -12.95
C GLY A 57 1.89 18.57 -13.72
N ILE A 58 3.15 18.95 -13.53
CA ILE A 58 3.78 20.04 -14.30
C ILE A 58 3.82 19.68 -15.79
N VAL A 59 4.22 18.45 -16.13
CA VAL A 59 4.24 17.98 -17.52
C VAL A 59 2.83 18.07 -18.12
N ALA A 60 1.81 17.55 -17.43
CA ALA A 60 0.43 17.59 -17.89
C ALA A 60 -0.09 19.02 -18.07
N LEU A 61 0.21 19.94 -17.14
CA LEU A 61 -0.16 21.35 -17.24
C LEU A 61 0.50 22.05 -18.44
N ASN A 62 1.76 21.72 -18.73
CA ASN A 62 2.46 22.25 -19.93
C ASN A 62 1.88 21.66 -21.23
N LEU A 63 1.45 20.39 -21.21
CA LEU A 63 0.83 19.71 -22.34
C LEU A 63 -0.67 20.03 -22.53
N ASN A 64 -1.26 20.86 -21.67
CA ASN A 64 -2.69 21.18 -21.72
C ASN A 64 -3.14 21.77 -23.08
N ASN A 65 -2.25 22.43 -23.82
CA ASN A 65 -2.54 22.95 -25.16
C ASN A 65 -2.36 21.92 -26.30
N THR A 66 -1.80 20.74 -26.04
CA THR A 66 -1.47 19.73 -27.06
C THR A 66 -2.15 18.38 -26.84
N LEU A 67 -2.79 18.13 -25.70
CA LEU A 67 -3.55 16.90 -25.43
C LEU A 67 -4.91 16.92 -26.15
N PRO A 68 -5.11 16.14 -27.22
CA PRO A 68 -6.40 16.06 -27.88
C PRO A 68 -7.41 15.41 -26.93
N GLY A 69 -8.62 15.94 -26.81
CA GLY A 69 -9.63 15.41 -25.88
C GLY A 69 -10.00 13.93 -26.10
N ALA A 70 -9.67 13.34 -27.25
CA ALA A 70 -9.76 11.90 -27.49
C ALA A 70 -8.70 11.10 -26.72
N LEU A 71 -7.46 11.60 -26.62
CA LEU A 71 -6.37 10.95 -25.91
C LEU A 71 -6.61 10.98 -24.40
N ALA A 72 -7.06 12.11 -23.85
CA ALA A 72 -7.42 12.23 -22.43
C ALA A 72 -8.51 11.21 -22.04
N ARG A 73 -9.60 11.13 -22.83
CA ARG A 73 -10.67 10.14 -22.61
C ARG A 73 -10.19 8.70 -22.76
N GLY A 74 -9.26 8.44 -23.67
CA GLY A 74 -8.64 7.12 -23.84
C GLY A 74 -7.81 6.70 -22.61
N LEU A 75 -6.98 7.61 -22.09
CA LEU A 75 -6.20 7.38 -20.88
C LEU A 75 -7.10 7.18 -19.65
N GLU A 76 -8.15 8.00 -19.51
CA GLU A 76 -9.14 7.88 -18.44
C GLU A 76 -9.87 6.52 -18.50
N ALA A 77 -10.32 6.11 -19.68
CA ALA A 77 -10.97 4.81 -19.88
C ALA A 77 -10.01 3.65 -19.58
N MET A 78 -8.74 3.75 -19.99
CA MET A 78 -7.72 2.74 -19.70
C MET A 78 -7.46 2.60 -18.21
N VAL A 79 -7.32 3.72 -17.48
CA VAL A 79 -7.17 3.71 -16.02
C VAL A 79 -8.42 3.13 -15.35
N GLY A 80 -9.62 3.49 -15.81
CA GLY A 80 -10.87 2.92 -15.32
C GLY A 80 -10.93 1.40 -15.49
N VAL A 81 -10.59 0.88 -16.67
CA VAL A 81 -10.51 -0.57 -16.92
C VAL A 81 -9.49 -1.23 -16.02
N MET A 82 -8.31 -0.64 -15.87
CA MET A 82 -7.27 -1.15 -14.98
C MET A 82 -7.76 -1.30 -13.54
N LEU A 83 -8.48 -0.31 -13.01
CA LEU A 83 -9.06 -0.36 -11.66
C LEU A 83 -10.13 -1.45 -11.51
N VAL A 84 -10.98 -1.65 -12.53
CA VAL A 84 -11.97 -2.73 -12.53
C VAL A 84 -11.28 -4.10 -12.49
N VAL A 85 -10.23 -4.30 -13.27
CA VAL A 85 -9.46 -5.56 -13.28
C VAL A 85 -8.79 -5.80 -11.93
N LEU A 86 -8.15 -4.79 -11.35
CA LEU A 86 -7.51 -4.90 -10.04
C LEU A 86 -8.53 -5.22 -8.93
N GLY A 87 -9.67 -4.53 -8.92
CA GLY A 87 -10.75 -4.80 -7.97
C GLY A 87 -11.29 -6.24 -8.10
N ALA A 88 -11.46 -6.73 -9.33
CA ALA A 88 -11.85 -8.11 -9.58
C ALA A 88 -10.78 -9.12 -9.15
N ASP A 89 -9.49 -8.83 -9.34
CA ASP A 89 -8.38 -9.68 -8.89
C ASP A 89 -8.32 -9.78 -7.37
N VAL A 90 -8.50 -8.66 -6.65
CA VAL A 90 -8.58 -8.65 -5.19
C VAL A 90 -9.75 -9.49 -4.69
N LEU A 91 -10.94 -9.33 -5.29
CA LEU A 91 -12.12 -10.11 -4.92
C LEU A 91 -11.93 -11.60 -5.19
N ARG A 92 -11.34 -11.95 -6.34
CA ARG A 92 -10.98 -13.35 -6.68
C ARG A 92 -10.01 -13.94 -5.68
N ARG A 93 -8.95 -13.23 -5.30
CA ARG A 93 -7.98 -13.67 -4.29
C ARG A 93 -8.66 -13.91 -2.94
N LEU A 94 -9.50 -12.98 -2.49
CA LEU A 94 -10.23 -13.11 -1.23
C LEU A 94 -11.13 -14.36 -1.19
N ILE A 95 -11.83 -14.65 -2.29
CA ILE A 95 -12.71 -15.83 -2.39
C ILE A 95 -11.91 -17.13 -2.53
N ARG A 96 -10.86 -17.13 -3.37
CA ARG A 96 -10.05 -18.32 -3.66
C ARG A 96 -9.18 -18.74 -2.49
N ASP A 97 -8.59 -17.77 -1.80
CA ASP A 97 -7.56 -18.03 -0.80
C ASP A 97 -8.14 -18.38 0.59
N ARG A 98 -9.48 -18.55 0.73
CA ARG A 98 -10.20 -19.09 1.91
C ARG A 98 -9.54 -18.66 3.22
N ILE A 99 -9.46 -17.35 3.45
CA ILE A 99 -8.69 -16.80 4.58
C ILE A 99 -9.26 -17.36 5.89
N HIS A 100 -8.52 -18.25 6.53
CA HIS A 100 -8.87 -18.82 7.83
C HIS A 100 -8.20 -18.00 8.93
N PHE A 101 -8.99 -17.57 9.91
CA PHE A 101 -8.50 -16.90 11.11
C PHE A 101 -8.12 -17.95 12.14
N HIS A 102 -6.83 -18.05 12.47
CA HIS A 102 -6.37 -18.87 13.58
C HIS A 102 -5.99 -17.98 14.76
N ALA A 103 -6.50 -18.34 15.93
CA ALA A 103 -6.06 -17.77 17.20
C ALA A 103 -4.95 -18.65 17.75
N HIS A 104 -3.76 -18.08 17.98
CA HIS A 104 -2.70 -18.82 18.67
C HIS A 104 -2.25 -18.09 19.91
N ARG A 105 -1.87 -18.88 20.92
CA ARG A 105 -1.40 -18.42 22.22
C ARG A 105 0.12 -18.46 22.22
N HIS A 106 0.76 -17.32 22.43
CA HIS A 106 2.20 -17.27 22.63
C HIS A 106 2.58 -17.79 24.03
N GLU A 107 3.83 -18.22 24.21
CA GLU A 107 4.39 -18.67 25.51
C GLU A 107 4.20 -17.65 26.64
N ASN A 108 4.07 -16.36 26.30
CA ASN A 108 3.80 -15.26 27.23
C ASN A 108 2.31 -15.13 27.61
N GLY A 109 1.45 -16.06 27.19
CA GLY A 109 0.02 -16.10 27.52
C GLY A 109 -0.86 -15.15 26.70
N VAL A 110 -0.29 -14.36 25.78
CA VAL A 110 -1.03 -13.41 24.95
C VAL A 110 -1.68 -14.15 23.76
N TRP A 111 -2.98 -13.92 23.59
CA TRP A 111 -3.74 -14.36 22.42
C TRP A 111 -3.62 -13.34 21.31
N HIS A 112 -3.29 -13.80 20.11
CA HIS A 112 -3.47 -12.96 18.92
C HIS A 112 -4.10 -13.74 17.77
N PHE A 113 -4.69 -13.01 16.83
CA PHE A 113 -5.44 -13.54 15.71
C PHE A 113 -4.70 -13.22 14.42
N HIS A 114 -4.32 -14.24 13.67
CA HIS A 114 -3.66 -14.11 12.38
C HIS A 114 -4.55 -14.67 11.27
N ALA A 115 -4.56 -14.00 10.12
CA ALA A 115 -5.29 -14.40 8.93
C ALA A 115 -4.27 -14.92 7.90
N HIS A 116 -4.35 -16.20 7.53
CA HIS A 116 -3.47 -16.82 6.53
C HIS A 116 -4.28 -17.46 5.38
N ALA A 117 -3.65 -17.53 4.21
CA ALA A 117 -4.19 -18.07 2.97
C ALA A 117 -3.38 -19.32 2.56
N HIS A 118 -4.00 -20.51 2.61
CA HIS A 118 -3.39 -21.74 2.12
C HIS A 118 -3.61 -21.86 0.60
N ALA A 119 -2.83 -21.13 -0.19
CA ALA A 119 -2.88 -21.29 -1.65
C ALA A 119 -2.03 -22.49 -2.14
N ARG A 120 -1.03 -22.92 -1.36
CA ARG A 120 -0.16 -24.06 -1.67
C ARG A 120 0.54 -24.57 -0.41
N ASP A 121 -0.15 -25.35 0.41
CA ASP A 121 0.54 -26.33 1.24
C ASP A 121 -0.33 -27.58 1.23
N HIS A 122 0.20 -28.62 0.60
CA HIS A 122 -0.35 -29.96 0.67
C HIS A 122 -0.29 -30.39 2.14
N ASP A 123 -1.46 -30.75 2.66
CA ASP A 123 -1.70 -31.94 3.48
C ASP A 123 -0.44 -32.50 4.15
N ASP A 124 -0.13 -32.07 5.38
CA ASP A 124 0.65 -32.82 6.35
C ASP A 124 0.48 -32.20 7.75
N GLY A 125 -0.09 -32.98 8.67
CA GLY A 125 -0.38 -32.61 10.07
C GLY A 125 0.86 -32.55 10.96
N GLU A 126 1.86 -31.75 10.59
CA GLU A 126 3.08 -31.56 11.37
C GLU A 126 3.12 -30.16 12.01
N GLU A 127 3.40 -30.11 13.32
CA GLU A 127 3.65 -28.89 14.09
C GLU A 127 4.70 -28.02 13.37
N HIS A 128 4.24 -26.92 12.77
CA HIS A 128 5.12 -25.98 12.08
C HIS A 128 6.07 -25.29 13.07
N ALA A 129 7.28 -25.84 13.18
CA ALA A 129 8.42 -25.20 13.82
C ALA A 129 8.67 -23.83 13.18
N ARG A 130 8.35 -22.77 13.95
CA ARG A 130 8.77 -21.36 13.82
C ARG A 130 9.74 -21.09 12.65
N SER A 131 9.22 -20.78 11.47
CA SER A 131 10.01 -20.08 10.45
C SER A 131 10.20 -18.63 10.90
N LYS A 132 11.25 -18.39 11.69
CA LYS A 132 11.74 -17.05 12.01
C LYS A 132 12.37 -16.48 10.74
N HIS A 133 11.56 -15.81 9.93
CA HIS A 133 12.06 -14.97 8.85
C HIS A 133 12.69 -13.67 9.41
N ALA A 134 13.81 -13.81 10.12
CA ALA A 134 14.63 -12.69 10.57
C ALA A 134 15.66 -12.37 9.48
N HIS A 135 15.36 -11.41 8.62
CA HIS A 135 16.36 -10.81 7.72
C HIS A 135 16.65 -9.38 8.18
N ASN A 136 17.90 -9.18 8.57
CA ASN A 136 18.43 -7.91 9.03
C ASN A 136 18.76 -7.04 7.81
N HIS A 137 18.07 -5.91 7.64
CA HIS A 137 18.45 -4.91 6.63
C HIS A 137 19.23 -3.79 7.32
N PRO A 138 20.33 -3.30 6.73
CA PRO A 138 21.13 -2.24 7.32
C PRO A 138 20.29 -0.96 7.51
N PRO A 139 20.60 -0.12 8.53
CA PRO A 139 19.85 1.08 8.90
C PRO A 139 20.06 2.26 7.93
N GLY A 140 20.05 1.98 6.63
CA GLY A 140 20.21 2.97 5.57
C GLY A 140 18.98 3.87 5.39
N PHE A 141 19.13 4.89 4.56
CA PHE A 141 18.00 5.69 4.09
C PHE A 141 16.97 4.79 3.36
N PRO A 142 15.65 4.92 3.62
CA PRO A 142 14.64 4.04 3.05
C PRO A 142 14.36 4.40 1.57
N LEU A 143 15.36 4.20 0.70
CA LEU A 143 15.31 4.53 -0.72
C LEU A 143 14.15 3.84 -1.44
N ARG A 144 13.83 2.61 -1.03
CA ARG A 144 12.66 1.87 -1.53
C ARG A 144 11.35 2.60 -1.25
N ALA A 145 11.20 3.21 -0.08
CA ALA A 145 10.00 3.97 0.24
C ALA A 145 9.89 5.20 -0.68
N LEU A 146 11.01 5.89 -0.94
CA LEU A 146 11.05 7.06 -1.83
C LEU A 146 10.72 6.72 -3.30
N LEU A 147 11.21 5.59 -3.81
CA LEU A 147 11.03 5.21 -5.21
C LEU A 147 9.65 4.58 -5.49
N ILE A 148 9.04 3.96 -4.49
CA ILE A 148 7.70 3.35 -4.60
C ILE A 148 6.60 4.40 -4.42
N GLY A 149 6.85 5.44 -3.63
CA GLY A 149 5.96 6.59 -3.50
C GLY A 149 5.92 7.37 -4.78
#